data_AF-A0A5J5K521-F1
#
_entry.id   AF-A0A5J5K521-F1
#
_cell.length_a   1.000
_cell.length_b   1.000
_cell.length_c   1.000
_cell.angle_alpha   90.00
_cell.angle_beta   90.00
_cell.angle_gamma   90.00
#
_symmetry.space_group_name_H-M   'P 1'
#
loop_
_entity.id
_entity.type
_entity.pdbx_description
1 polymer ?
#
loop_
_entity_poly.entity_id
_entity_poly.type
_entity_poly.pdbx_seq_one_letter_code
_entity_poly.pdbx_strand_id
1 'polypeptide(L)'
;MDLVSDGLINDRDRWLIVMLARGYTTTKIAHEMHLSRYTVAERISKLLLQFACSNRSQLVAYFYAHRLLHVGIWPPSVSDALG
;
A
#
# COMPACT_ATOMS: atom_id res chain seq x y z
N MET A 1 5.31 5.44 20.21
CA MET A 1 5.92 5.78 18.90
C MET A 1 4.88 5.42 17.87
N ASP A 2 3.87 6.28 17.76
CA ASP A 2 2.69 6.06 16.95
C ASP A 2 3.09 6.25 15.48
N LEU A 3 3.41 5.14 14.83
CA LEU A 3 3.78 5.04 13.41
C LEU A 3 2.63 5.41 12.44
N VAL A 4 1.55 5.97 12.99
CA VAL A 4 0.48 6.71 12.30
C VAL A 4 0.82 8.21 12.33
N SER A 5 2.10 8.57 12.39
CA SER A 5 2.54 9.95 12.34
C SER A 5 2.22 10.52 10.96
N ASP A 6 1.05 11.16 10.94
CA ASP A 6 0.75 12.41 10.25
C ASP A 6 0.45 12.30 8.75
N GLY A 7 -0.74 11.78 8.42
CA GLY A 7 -1.54 12.29 7.30
C GLY A 7 -1.06 12.14 5.84
N LEU A 8 0.10 11.54 5.54
CA LEU A 8 0.70 11.70 4.21
C LEU A 8 0.72 10.47 3.29
N ILE A 9 -0.12 9.45 3.50
CA ILE A 9 -0.41 8.52 2.40
C ILE A 9 -1.42 9.20 1.48
N ASN A 10 -0.97 9.57 0.29
CA ASN A 10 -1.85 10.08 -0.76
C ASN A 10 -2.82 8.96 -1.20
N ASP A 11 -4.00 9.32 -1.69
CA ASP A 11 -5.00 8.37 -2.23
C ASP A 11 -4.40 7.39 -3.22
N ARG A 12 -3.42 7.83 -4.03
CA ARG A 12 -2.71 6.94 -4.96
C ARG A 12 -1.89 5.86 -4.27
N ASP A 13 -1.23 6.18 -3.16
CA ASP A 13 -0.44 5.20 -2.41
C ASP A 13 -1.34 4.25 -1.61
N ARG A 14 -2.46 4.76 -1.10
CA ARG A 14 -3.57 3.96 -0.56
C ARG A 14 -4.03 2.91 -1.58
N TRP A 15 -4.30 3.35 -2.81
CA TRP A 15 -4.77 2.49 -3.89
C TRP A 15 -3.70 1.47 -4.31
N LEU A 16 -2.44 1.90 -4.38
CA LEU A 16 -1.29 1.05 -4.65
C LEU A 16 -1.22 -0.11 -3.64
N ILE A 17 -1.39 0.19 -2.35
CA ILE A 17 -1.34 -0.81 -1.27
C ILE A 17 -2.51 -1.78 -1.35
N VAL A 18 -3.72 -1.31 -1.66
CA VAL A 18 -4.87 -2.18 -1.93
C VAL A 18 -4.58 -3.14 -3.08
N MET A 19 -4.00 -2.66 -4.18
CA MET A 19 -3.63 -3.52 -5.30
C MET A 19 -2.53 -4.52 -4.93
N LEU A 20 -1.54 -4.11 -4.14
CA LEU A 20 -0.52 -5.01 -3.61
C LEU A 20 -1.14 -6.12 -2.73
N ALA A 21 -2.08 -5.75 -1.86
CA ALA A 21 -2.81 -6.68 -1.00
C ALA A 21 -3.72 -7.63 -1.79
N ARG A 22 -4.22 -7.21 -2.95
CA ARG A 22 -4.92 -8.06 -3.93
C ARG A 22 -4.00 -9.02 -4.69
N GLY A 23 -2.68 -8.92 -4.50
CA GLY A 23 -1.69 -9.75 -5.20
C GLY A 23 -1.32 -9.24 -6.60
N TYR A 24 -1.58 -7.97 -6.94
CA TYR A 24 -1.31 -7.47 -8.28
C TYR A 24 0.22 -7.33 -8.50
N THR A 25 0.67 -7.64 -9.71
CA THR A 25 2.07 -7.43 -10.11
C THR A 25 2.32 -5.95 -10.41
N THR A 26 3.57 -5.49 -10.31
CA THR A 26 3.96 -4.11 -10.63
C THR A 26 3.50 -3.70 -12.04
N THR A 27 3.52 -4.64 -12.99
CA THR A 27 3.01 -4.43 -14.36
C THR A 27 1.50 -4.19 -14.38
N LYS A 28 0.72 -5.01 -13.65
CA LYS A 28 -0.73 -4.84 -13.59
C LYS A 28 -1.10 -3.53 -12.89
N ILE A 29 -0.40 -3.19 -11.82
CA ILE A 29 -0.63 -1.94 -11.09
C ILE A 29 -0.30 -0.72 -11.96
N ALA A 30 0.81 -0.77 -12.71
CA ALA A 30 1.18 0.28 -13.65
C ALA A 30 0.10 0.49 -14.72
N HIS A 31 -0.46 -0.60 -15.24
CA HIS A 31 -1.58 -0.55 -16.18
C HIS A 31 -2.83 0.10 -15.57
N GLU A 32 -3.25 -0.36 -14.38
CA GLU A 32 -4.45 0.15 -13.69
C GLU A 32 -4.33 1.61 -13.24
N MET A 33 -3.14 2.05 -12.85
CA MET A 33 -2.89 3.43 -12.43
C MET A 33 -2.52 4.37 -13.58
N HIS A 34 -2.43 3.86 -14.82
CA HIS A 34 -1.92 4.59 -15.99
C HIS A 34 -0.54 5.22 -15.74
N LEU A 35 0.35 4.48 -15.07
CA LEU A 35 1.71 4.90 -14.73
C LEU A 35 2.74 4.01 -15.42
N SER A 36 3.99 4.48 -15.49
CA SER A 36 5.08 3.63 -15.91
C SER A 36 5.40 2.57 -14.85
N ARG A 37 5.88 1.39 -15.27
CA ARG A 37 6.37 0.35 -14.35
C ARG A 37 7.46 0.86 -13.41
N TYR A 38 8.33 1.75 -13.92
CA TYR A 38 9.38 2.38 -13.15
C TYR A 38 8.81 3.25 -12.02
N THR A 39 7.85 4.13 -12.34
CA THR A 39 7.18 4.99 -11.35
C THR A 39 6.49 4.18 -10.25
N VAL A 40 5.84 3.06 -10.62
CA VAL A 40 5.22 2.17 -9.63
C VAL A 40 6.29 1.51 -8.74
N ALA A 41 7.37 0.98 -9.33
CA ALA A 41 8.45 0.37 -8.57
C ALA A 41 9.12 1.37 -7.61
N GLU A 42 9.39 2.59 -8.10
CA GLU A 42 9.94 3.68 -7.29
C GLU A 42 9.03 4.05 -6.11
N ARG A 43 7.72 4.16 -6.35
CA ARG A 43 6.73 4.40 -5.29
C ARG A 43 6.69 3.26 -4.27
N ILE A 44 6.69 2.01 -4.72
CA ILE A 44 6.75 0.85 -3.81
C ILE A 44 8.01 0.93 -2.94
N SER A 45 9.18 1.23 -3.52
CA SER A 45 10.43 1.37 -2.78
C SER A 45 10.36 2.50 -1.75
N LYS A 46 9.75 3.65 -2.08
CA LYS A 46 9.52 4.75 -1.14
C LYS A 46 8.62 4.33 0.02
N LEU A 47 7.54 3.60 -0.24
CA LEU A 47 6.67 3.06 0.82
C LEU A 47 7.40 2.03 1.70
N LEU A 48 8.19 1.14 1.10
CA LEU A 48 9.00 0.19 1.86
C LEU A 48 9.95 0.90 2.83
N LEU A 49 10.63 1.95 2.37
CA LEU A 49 11.49 2.76 3.23
C LEU A 49 10.70 3.51 4.30
N GLN A 50 9.57 4.13 3.94
CA GLN A 50 8.73 4.90 4.85
C GLN A 50 8.17 4.04 6.00
N PHE A 51 7.77 2.80 5.71
CA PHE A 51 7.21 1.86 6.69
C PHE A 51 8.24 0.87 7.23
N ALA A 52 9.54 1.10 7.00
CA ALA A 52 10.64 0.22 7.42
C ALA A 52 10.42 -1.27 7.08
N CYS A 53 9.82 -1.54 5.91
CA CYS A 53 9.52 -2.87 5.42
C CYS A 53 10.58 -3.33 4.41
N SER A 54 11.08 -4.56 4.56
CA SER A 54 12.09 -5.17 3.69
C SER A 54 11.52 -5.70 2.38
N ASN A 55 10.22 -6.03 2.33
CA ASN A 55 9.58 -6.54 1.13
C ASN A 55 8.10 -6.16 1.05
N ARG A 56 7.53 -6.27 -0.16
CA ARG A 56 6.12 -5.93 -0.44
C ARG A 56 5.12 -6.74 0.39
N SER A 57 5.45 -7.97 0.78
CA SER A 57 4.56 -8.80 1.60
C SER A 57 4.53 -8.32 3.05
N GLN A 58 5.68 -7.92 3.59
CA GLN A 58 5.80 -7.29 4.90
C GLN A 58 5.04 -5.97 4.93
N LEU A 59 5.11 -5.18 3.85
CA LEU A 59 4.30 -3.96 3.72
C LEU A 59 2.80 -4.28 3.81
N VAL A 60 2.31 -5.28 3.07
CA VAL A 60 0.90 -5.69 3.16
C VAL A 60 0.54 -6.18 4.56
N ALA A 61 1.40 -7.00 5.18
CA ALA A 61 1.20 -7.51 6.52
C ALA A 61 1.16 -6.38 7.57
N TYR A 62 2.03 -5.37 7.44
CA TYR A 62 2.03 -4.17 8.28
C TYR A 62 0.67 -3.47 8.22
N PHE A 63 0.13 -3.26 7.01
CA PHE A 63 -1.17 -2.59 6.84
C PHE A 63 -2.34 -3.37 7.45
N TYR A 64 -2.32 -4.71 7.39
CA TYR A 64 -3.33 -5.52 8.08
C TYR A 64 -3.14 -5.55 9.60
N ALA A 65 -1.89 -5.63 10.08
CA ALA A 65 -1.56 -5.65 11.51
C ALA A 65 -1.96 -4.35 12.20
N HIS A 66 -1.75 -3.21 11.52
CA HIS A 66 -2.13 -1.89 12.00
C HIS A 66 -3.57 -1.48 11.66
N ARG A 67 -4.41 -2.41 11.16
CA ARG A 67 -5.83 -2.17 10.81
C ARG A 67 -6.05 -1.03 9.79
N LEU A 68 -5.05 -0.71 8.99
CA LEU A 68 -5.13 0.25 7.88
C LEU A 68 -5.86 -0.35 6.67
N LEU A 69 -5.85 -1.67 6.56
CA LEU A 69 -6.72 -2.45 5.68
C LEU A 69 -7.76 -3.20 6.51
N HIS A 70 -8.97 -3.37 5.96
CA HIS A 70 -10.00 -4.19 6.58
C HIS A 70 -9.60 -5.66 6.62
N VAL A 71 -9.53 -6.23 7.83
CA VAL A 71 -9.26 -7.67 8.02
C VAL A 71 -10.56 -8.45 7.86
N GLY A 72 -10.49 -9.57 7.13
CA GLY A 72 -11.64 -10.45 6.90
C GLY A 72 -12.55 -10.04 5.74
N ILE A 73 -12.20 -8.98 5.00
CA ILE A 73 -12.95 -8.50 3.82
C ILE A 73 -12.15 -8.77 2.55
N TRP A 74 -12.81 -9.37 1.56
CA TRP A 74 -12.27 -9.54 0.22
C TRP A 74 -13.27 -8.99 -0.83
N PRO A 75 -12.82 -8.19 -1.82
CA PRO A 75 -11.44 -7.75 -2.02
C PRO A 75 -10.98 -6.75 -0.94
N PRO A 76 -9.65 -6.65 -0.68
CA PRO A 76 -9.09 -5.71 0.28
C PRO A 76 -9.53 -4.28 -0.03
N SER A 77 -9.81 -3.53 1.02
CA SER A 77 -10.17 -2.11 1.01
C SER A 77 -9.46 -1.39 2.16
N VAL A 78 -9.22 -0.10 1.95
CA VAL A 78 -8.64 0.79 2.97
C VAL A 78 -9.67 1.01 4.08
N SER A 79 -9.23 0.99 5.33
CA SER A 79 -10.05 1.36 6.49
C SER A 79 -10.24 2.87 6.55
N ASP A 80 -11.45 3.35 6.82
CA ASP A 80 -11.77 4.78 7.02
C ASP A 80 -10.94 5.44 8.16
N ALA A 81 -10.24 4.64 8.97
CA ALA A 81 -9.32 5.11 10.00
C ALA A 81 -8.08 5.88 9.47
N LEU A 82 -7.92 6.03 8.16
CA LEU A 82 -6.92 6.89 7.52
C LEU A 82 -7.47 8.27 7.09
N GLY A 83 -8.73 8.59 7.42
CA GLY A 83 -9.41 9.87 7.14
C GLY A 83 -9.43 10.80 8.34
#